data_AF-A0A6L4Z527-F1
#
_entry.id   AF-A0A6L4Z527-F1
#
_cell.length_a   1.000
_cell.length_b   1.000
_cell.length_c   1.000
_cell.angle_alpha   90.00
_cell.angle_beta   90.00
_cell.angle_gamma   90.00
#
_symmetry.space_group_name_H-M   'P 1'
#
loop_
_entity.id
_entity.type
_entity.pdbx_description
1 polymer ?
#
loop_
_entity_poly.entity_id
_entity_poly.type
_entity_poly.pdbx_seq_one_letter_code
_entity_poly.pdbx_strand_id
1 'polypeptide(L)'
;MIITFLDDLKDHRRPQGQRYELKFILLFSIMAILSNAKSYRDIARYMKKNHSKLNKYFGQEWKRAPSYTTVRNIIQGADKPGLETCFRAYSRSLLEPVETLR
;
A
#
# COMPACT_ATOMS: atom_id res chain seq x y z
N MET A 1 4.84 -7.55 9.86
CA MET A 1 5.40 -6.54 8.91
C MET A 1 4.32 -5.50 8.63
N ILE A 2 4.64 -4.23 8.33
CA ILE A 2 3.61 -3.18 8.09
C ILE A 2 2.49 -3.61 7.11
N ILE A 3 2.82 -4.44 6.12
CA ILE A 3 1.85 -4.90 5.13
C ILE A 3 0.69 -5.71 5.71
N THR A 4 0.92 -6.49 6.77
CA THR A 4 -0.13 -7.32 7.40
C THR A 4 -1.18 -6.47 8.11
N PHE A 5 -0.79 -5.26 8.55
CA PHE A 5 -1.73 -4.31 9.15
C PHE A 5 -2.61 -3.62 8.12
N LEU A 6 -2.26 -3.69 6.83
CA LEU A 6 -3.07 -3.14 5.74
C LEU A 6 -4.12 -4.13 5.23
N ASP A 7 -4.08 -5.40 5.66
CA ASP A 7 -5.05 -6.42 5.26
C ASP A 7 -6.46 -6.11 5.80
N ASP A 8 -6.55 -5.48 6.98
CA ASP A 8 -7.83 -5.13 7.63
C ASP A 8 -8.52 -3.91 7.00
N LEU A 9 -7.87 -3.25 6.04
CA LEU A 9 -8.45 -2.07 5.39
C LEU A 9 -9.57 -2.46 4.43
N LYS A 10 -10.76 -1.94 4.70
CA LYS A 10 -11.91 -2.10 3.81
C LYS A 10 -11.63 -1.45 2.46
N ASP A 11 -11.71 -2.26 1.40
CA ASP A 11 -11.62 -1.76 0.03
C ASP A 11 -12.94 -1.08 -0.38
N HIS A 12 -12.89 0.24 -0.57
CA HIS A 12 -14.03 1.05 -1.00
C HIS A 12 -14.48 0.76 -2.43
N ARG A 13 -13.62 0.12 -3.24
CA ARG A 13 -13.89 -0.13 -4.65
C ARG A 13 -14.85 -1.30 -4.80
N ARG A 14 -15.64 -1.25 -5.88
CA ARG A 14 -16.45 -2.40 -6.32
C ARG A 14 -15.54 -3.59 -6.64
N PRO A 15 -15.95 -4.85 -6.39
CA PRO A 15 -15.15 -6.04 -6.67
C PRO A 15 -14.62 -6.11 -8.12
N GLN A 16 -15.40 -5.66 -9.11
CA GLN A 16 -14.96 -5.64 -10.51
C GLN A 16 -13.78 -4.67 -10.78
N GLY A 17 -13.52 -3.72 -9.88
CA GLY A 17 -12.44 -2.73 -9.96
C GLY A 17 -11.21 -3.06 -9.12
N GLN A 18 -11.16 -4.24 -8.48
CA GLN A 18 -10.11 -4.63 -7.53
C GLN A 18 -8.97 -5.44 -8.19
N ARG A 19 -8.60 -5.09 -9.43
CA ARG A 19 -7.45 -5.73 -10.12
C ARG A 19 -6.14 -5.61 -9.34
N TYR A 20 -5.95 -4.49 -8.66
CA TYR A 20 -4.79 -4.22 -7.82
C TYR A 20 -5.24 -4.25 -6.37
N GLU A 21 -4.70 -5.15 -5.56
CA GLU A 21 -5.05 -5.23 -4.14
C GLU A 21 -4.71 -3.91 -3.42
N LEU A 22 -5.61 -3.47 -2.54
CA LEU A 22 -5.51 -2.16 -1.88
C LEU A 22 -4.19 -2.01 -1.12
N LYS A 23 -3.83 -3.03 -0.32
CA LYS A 23 -2.61 -3.02 0.52
C LYS A 23 -1.33 -2.76 -0.26
N PHE A 24 -1.17 -3.37 -1.44
CA PHE A 24 0.04 -3.19 -2.24
C PHE A 24 0.09 -1.83 -2.89
N ILE A 25 -1.04 -1.28 -3.33
CA ILE A 25 -1.07 0.09 -3.86
C ILE A 25 -0.70 1.09 -2.78
N LEU A 26 -1.21 0.94 -1.55
CA LEU A 26 -0.86 1.81 -0.44
C LEU A 26 0.62 1.65 -0.06
N LEU A 27 1.11 0.42 0.09
CA LEU A 27 2.52 0.14 0.40
C LEU A 27 3.47 0.72 -0.66
N PHE A 28 3.21 0.48 -1.94
CA PHE A 28 4.05 0.99 -3.02
C PHE A 28 3.97 2.51 -3.14
N SER A 29 2.86 3.12 -2.72
CA SER A 29 2.74 4.58 -2.62
C SER A 29 3.63 5.13 -1.51
N ILE A 30 3.66 4.49 -0.34
CA ILE A 30 4.58 4.85 0.75
C ILE A 30 6.03 4.73 0.28
N MET A 31 6.41 3.60 -0.37
CA MET A 31 7.75 3.41 -0.92
C MET A 31 8.12 4.47 -1.95
N ALA A 32 7.18 4.86 -2.82
CA ALA A 32 7.38 5.92 -3.80
C ALA A 32 7.61 7.28 -3.12
N ILE A 33 6.82 7.62 -2.10
CA ILE A 33 6.96 8.87 -1.34
C ILE A 33 8.31 8.92 -0.61
N LEU A 34 8.71 7.82 0.03
CA LEU A 34 10.05 7.67 0.63
C LEU A 34 11.17 7.77 -0.42
N SER A 35 10.87 7.42 -1.67
CA SER A 35 11.75 7.61 -2.83
C SER A 35 11.57 8.97 -3.51
N ASN A 36 11.08 9.99 -2.79
CA ASN A 36 10.90 11.37 -3.23
C ASN A 36 9.81 11.58 -4.32
N ALA A 37 8.79 10.73 -4.38
CA ALA A 37 7.60 11.02 -5.19
C ALA A 37 6.76 12.13 -4.54
N LYS A 38 6.44 13.18 -5.30
CA LYS A 38 5.74 14.38 -4.79
C LYS A 38 4.31 14.52 -5.30
N SER A 39 3.88 13.59 -6.16
CA SER A 39 2.55 13.61 -6.79
C SER A 39 2.06 12.20 -7.08
N TYR A 40 0.75 12.03 -7.26
CA TYR A 40 0.18 10.76 -7.72
C TYR A 40 0.78 10.29 -9.06
N ARG A 41 1.21 11.22 -9.91
CA ARG A 41 1.88 10.91 -11.18
C ARG A 41 3.27 10.34 -10.94
N ASP A 42 4.01 10.88 -9.97
CA ASP A 42 5.32 10.35 -9.60
C ASP A 42 5.20 8.97 -8.94
N ILE A 43 4.17 8.76 -8.13
CA ILE A 43 3.86 7.44 -7.55
C ILE A 43 3.58 6.43 -8.67
N ALA A 44 2.70 6.76 -9.62
CA ALA A 44 2.43 5.87 -10.76
C ALA A 44 3.68 5.63 -11.62
N ARG A 45 4.54 6.65 -11.80
CA ARG A 45 5.83 6.51 -12.49
C ARG A 45 6.77 5.58 -11.74
N TYR A 46 6.85 5.70 -10.42
CA TYR A 46 7.64 4.81 -9.55
C TYR A 46 7.18 3.37 -9.69
N MET A 47 5.87 3.12 -9.58
CA MET A 47 5.29 1.78 -9.72
C MET A 47 5.55 1.20 -11.12
N LYS A 48 5.43 2.02 -12.17
CA LYS A 48 5.74 1.60 -13.54
C LYS A 48 7.22 1.26 -13.72
N LYS A 49 8.13 2.11 -13.22
CA LYS A 49 9.59 1.90 -13.33
C LYS A 49 10.05 0.66 -12.58
N ASN A 50 9.44 0.39 -11.43
CA ASN A 50 9.83 -0.72 -10.55
C ASN A 50 8.92 -1.94 -10.65
N HIS A 51 7.97 -1.98 -11.60
CA HIS A 51 6.90 -2.97 -11.69
C HIS A 51 7.37 -4.41 -11.56
N SER A 52 8.36 -4.83 -12.37
CA SER A 52 8.90 -6.19 -12.33
C SER A 52 9.52 -6.54 -10.96
N LYS A 53 10.22 -5.58 -10.34
CA LYS A 53 10.82 -5.76 -9.01
C LYS A 53 9.73 -5.87 -7.94
N LEU A 54 8.75 -4.96 -7.95
CA LEU A 54 7.64 -4.96 -7.00
C LEU A 54 6.85 -6.26 -7.09
N ASN A 55 6.54 -6.73 -8.30
CA ASN A 55 5.90 -8.03 -8.51
C ASN A 55 6.71 -9.17 -7.91
N LYS A 56 8.02 -9.23 -8.21
CA LYS A 56 8.91 -10.27 -7.70
C LYS A 56 9.01 -10.26 -6.16
N TYR A 57 9.23 -9.10 -5.56
CA TYR A 57 9.47 -9.00 -4.11
C TYR A 57 8.21 -9.22 -3.27
N PHE A 58 7.04 -8.91 -3.81
CA PHE A 58 5.77 -8.98 -3.08
C PHE A 58 4.83 -10.07 -3.61
N GLY A 59 5.33 -10.97 -4.46
CA GLY A 59 4.56 -12.10 -5.00
C GLY A 59 3.34 -11.69 -5.82
N GLN A 60 3.40 -10.54 -6.51
CA GLN A 60 2.27 -10.05 -7.31
C GLN A 60 2.40 -10.46 -8.78
N GLU A 61 1.28 -10.79 -9.41
CA GLU A 61 1.22 -11.18 -10.83
C GLU A 61 0.57 -10.12 -11.71
N TRP A 62 0.74 -8.84 -11.35
CA TRP A 62 0.14 -7.75 -12.11
C TRP A 62 0.72 -7.73 -13.53
N LYS A 63 -0.15 -7.90 -14.55
CA LYS A 63 0.29 -7.85 -15.96
C LYS A 63 0.83 -6.48 -16.38
N ARG A 64 0.39 -5.41 -15.72
CA ARG A 64 0.77 -4.01 -15.98
C ARG A 64 0.74 -3.24 -14.67
N ALA A 65 1.58 -2.21 -14.56
CA ALA A 65 1.50 -1.26 -13.47
C ALA A 65 0.19 -0.45 -13.51
N PRO A 66 -0.34 -0.02 -12.36
CA PRO A 66 -1.52 0.83 -12.29
C PRO A 66 -1.28 2.16 -13.00
N SER A 67 -2.33 2.69 -13.64
CA SER A 67 -2.28 4.02 -14.24
C SER A 67 -2.30 5.10 -13.15
N TYR A 68 -1.95 6.34 -13.53
CA TYR A 68 -2.11 7.50 -12.66
C TYR A 68 -3.54 7.63 -12.09
N THR A 69 -4.56 7.43 -12.92
CA THR A 69 -5.96 7.54 -12.49
C THR A 69 -6.32 6.44 -11.49
N THR A 70 -5.83 5.21 -11.70
CA THR A 70 -5.99 4.10 -10.75
C THR A 70 -5.36 4.43 -9.41
N VAL A 71 -4.09 4.85 -9.41
CA VAL A 71 -3.36 5.22 -8.18
C VAL A 71 -4.09 6.33 -7.43
N ARG A 72 -4.45 7.41 -8.13
CA ARG A 72 -5.17 8.55 -7.53
C ARG A 72 -6.49 8.12 -6.90
N ASN A 73 -7.32 7.37 -7.63
CA ASN A 73 -8.65 6.99 -7.15
C ASN A 73 -8.58 6.04 -5.95
N ILE A 74 -7.61 5.13 -5.94
CA ILE A 74 -7.39 4.22 -4.81
C ILE A 74 -7.00 5.02 -3.56
N ILE A 75 -5.98 5.90 -3.67
CA ILE A 75 -5.49 6.69 -2.54
C ILE A 75 -6.57 7.66 -2.02
N GLN A 76 -7.32 8.32 -2.91
CA GLN A 76 -8.33 9.28 -2.50
C GLN A 76 -9.55 8.66 -1.82
N GLY A 77 -9.95 7.46 -2.26
CA GLY A 77 -11.08 6.76 -1.65
C GLY A 77 -10.70 5.88 -0.45
N ALA A 78 -9.40 5.76 -0.13
CA ALA A 78 -8.96 4.96 1.00
C ALA A 78 -9.57 5.45 2.31
N ASP A 79 -9.97 4.52 3.17
CA ASP A 79 -10.48 4.79 4.51
C ASP A 79 -9.36 5.41 5.38
N LYS A 80 -9.38 6.73 5.53
CA LYS A 80 -8.32 7.45 6.26
C LYS A 80 -8.32 7.10 7.76
N PRO A 81 -9.46 7.11 8.48
CA PRO A 81 -9.51 6.61 9.84
C PRO A 81 -9.02 5.17 10.00
N GLY A 82 -9.42 4.28 9.09
CA GLY A 82 -8.92 2.89 9.07
C GLY A 82 -7.39 2.85 8.91
N LEU A 83 -6.86 3.60 7.95
CA LEU A 83 -5.42 3.65 7.68
C LEU A 83 -4.62 4.18 8.87
N GLU A 84 -5.10 5.24 9.52
CA GLU A 84 -4.49 5.76 10.75
C GLU A 84 -4.48 4.70 11.87
N THR A 85 -5.61 4.01 12.05
CA THR A 85 -5.75 2.96 13.07
C THR A 85 -4.76 1.82 12.84
N CYS A 86 -4.68 1.31 11.61
CA CYS A 86 -3.72 0.28 11.22
C CYS A 86 -2.26 0.73 11.46
N PHE A 87 -1.93 1.96 11.10
CA PHE A 87 -0.57 2.48 11.25
C PHE A 87 -0.20 2.69 12.73
N ARG A 88 -1.13 3.16 13.57
CA ARG A 88 -0.93 3.28 15.02
C ARG A 88 -0.74 1.91 15.67
N ALA A 89 -1.53 0.91 15.28
CA ALA A 89 -1.38 -0.46 15.75
C ALA A 89 0.00 -1.03 15.40
N TYR A 90 0.44 -0.86 14.16
CA TYR A 90 1.79 -1.25 13.74
C TYR A 90 2.87 -0.53 14.55
N SER A 91 2.75 0.78 14.73
CA SER A 91 3.71 1.58 15.50
C SER A 91 3.79 1.12 16.96
N ARG A 92 2.65 0.78 17.58
CA ARG A 92 2.61 0.19 18.93
C ARG A 92 3.34 -1.16 18.97
N SER A 93 3.11 -2.04 17.99
CA SER A 93 3.80 -3.34 17.93
C SER A 93 5.33 -3.23 17.77
N LEU A 94 5.83 -2.09 17.28
CA LEU A 94 7.27 -1.82 17.22
C LEU A 94 7.84 -1.29 18.54
N LEU A 95 7.00 -0.71 19.39
CA LEU A 95 7.39 -0.13 20.68
C LEU A 95 7.26 -1.12 21.83
N GLU A 96 6.39 -2.13 21.71
CA GLU A 96 6.30 -3.21 22.69
C GLU A 96 7.48 -4.17 22.52
N PRO A 97 8.36 -4.33 23.54
CA PRO A 97 9.44 -5.30 23.48
C PRO A 97 8.87 -6.72 23.38
N VAL A 98 9.56 -7.59 22.65
CA VAL A 98 9.21 -9.01 22.38
C VAL A 98 9.21 -9.88 23.66
N GLU A 99 9.18 -9.31 24.86
CA GLU A 99 9.66 -9.96 26.09
C GLU A 99 8.63 -10.08 27.24
N THR A 100 7.33 -10.09 26.94
CA THR A 100 6.29 -10.38 27.95
C THR A 100 5.67 -11.78 27.81
N LEU A 101 6.43 -12.74 27.31
CA LEU A 101 6.14 -14.18 27.45
C LEU A 101 7.37 -14.87 28.05
N ARG A 102 7.49 -14.81 29.38
CA ARG A 102 8.21 -15.78 30.20
C ARG A 102 7.19 -16.48 31.08
#